data_AF-A0A495IYW6-F1
#
_entry.id   AF-A0A495IYW6-F1
#
_cell.length_a   1.000
_cell.length_b   1.000
_cell.length_c   1.000
_cell.angle_alpha   90.00
_cell.angle_beta   90.00
_cell.angle_gamma   90.00
#
_symmetry.space_group_name_H-M   'P 1'
#
loop_
_entity.id
_entity.type
_entity.pdbx_description
1 polymer ?
#
loop_
_entity_poly.entity_id
_entity_poly.type
_entity_poly.pdbx_seq_one_letter_code
_entity_poly.pdbx_strand_id
1 'polypeptide(L)'
;MIKPIQNKLMFNRYITAVLLAIAVVFAISSCKSRFDEYYQDSSNTKGGYLFTKLQSNPKFSIFTAGLQRASIDPFISKGGLYTVFAPTDSAFNVYFKAKGYTSVNDVPIDTLFSILSYHIVNNMWYYYDFKVRYTTSQQSLFLTRSKKFVNVDISANDTLKVNGVPIIKSLRDIGAENGVIHGIGQVLIPSPNLEQKFLTDPQLNTSTFYRLMKVCSARTYDQFNSFDKNHDGLIDSAFYTSYPFLNTVYTALEYKVNSLATDQGGDPVFTTVLMPSNAVLDPLIAPALAKISNTVTDKIAALSPVYAKGVLESYFIGNQSVSSAVLIKRPTVLASVNGSTVPALTAASFVRPDIQTSNGVIHIINTTFPISDFQKSAFGQATSDPDLTTYWLAIQKAGLLGTYGVSSRAGTYFAPTNAAFAAAGFNLTAMTLNGAPLTTTTLANLLKVHVVNSNQAATTFPNAVFSTDLSGTEQLTFDSTGTIITSPTGNTATVIFPVLSVGPSNVGYVYKINQLLIPQ
;
A
#
# COMPACT_ATOMS: atom_id res chain seq x y z
N MET A 1 -74.69 55.14 -7.03
CA MET A 1 -74.19 53.99 -7.82
C MET A 1 -72.98 53.33 -7.12
N ILE A 2 -73.14 52.51 -6.07
CA ILE A 2 -71.99 51.80 -5.42
C ILE A 2 -72.40 50.44 -4.79
N LYS A 3 -73.35 49.70 -5.38
CA LYS A 3 -73.74 48.36 -4.86
C LYS A 3 -73.31 47.15 -5.71
N PRO A 4 -73.25 47.18 -7.06
CA PRO A 4 -72.92 45.96 -7.81
C PRO A 4 -71.41 45.65 -7.92
N ILE A 5 -70.53 46.61 -7.62
CA ILE A 5 -69.07 46.44 -7.73
C ILE A 5 -68.47 45.76 -6.48
N GLN A 6 -69.03 46.03 -5.30
CA GLN A 6 -68.55 45.47 -4.02
C GLN A 6 -68.77 43.95 -3.92
N ASN A 7 -69.92 43.43 -4.41
CA ASN A 7 -70.21 41.99 -4.36
C ASN A 7 -69.34 41.16 -5.33
N LYS A 8 -69.00 41.70 -6.50
CA LYS A 8 -68.08 41.01 -7.45
C LYS A 8 -66.65 40.96 -6.91
N LEU A 9 -66.17 42.02 -6.25
CA LEU A 9 -64.86 42.02 -5.60
C LEU A 9 -64.80 41.11 -4.38
N MET A 10 -65.86 41.04 -3.56
CA MET A 10 -65.89 40.13 -2.42
C MET A 10 -65.96 38.66 -2.85
N PHE A 11 -66.82 38.31 -3.83
CA PHE A 11 -66.94 36.94 -4.33
C PHE A 11 -65.62 36.42 -4.96
N ASN A 12 -64.90 37.28 -5.68
CA ASN A 12 -63.62 36.92 -6.29
C ASN A 12 -62.49 36.75 -5.25
N ARG A 13 -62.55 37.48 -4.12
CA ARG A 13 -61.62 37.33 -2.99
C ARG A 13 -61.84 36.04 -2.21
N TYR A 14 -63.09 35.59 -2.08
CA TYR A 14 -63.38 34.28 -1.47
C TYR A 14 -62.94 33.11 -2.37
N ILE A 15 -63.14 33.21 -3.69
CA ILE A 15 -62.67 32.17 -4.62
C ILE A 15 -61.14 32.11 -4.67
N THR A 16 -60.44 33.25 -4.69
CA THR A 16 -58.97 33.27 -4.61
C THR A 16 -58.45 32.80 -3.27
N ALA A 17 -59.11 33.13 -2.15
CA ALA A 17 -58.73 32.62 -0.83
C ALA A 17 -58.94 31.09 -0.70
N VAL A 18 -60.01 30.55 -1.28
CA VAL A 18 -60.28 29.10 -1.29
C VAL A 18 -59.30 28.36 -2.23
N LEU A 19 -59.00 28.91 -3.41
CA LEU A 19 -57.99 28.34 -4.31
C LEU A 19 -56.58 28.42 -3.73
N LEU A 20 -56.24 29.50 -3.01
CA LEU A 20 -54.97 29.63 -2.31
C LEU A 20 -54.88 28.66 -1.12
N ALA A 21 -55.98 28.46 -0.37
CA ALA A 21 -56.03 27.48 0.70
C ALA A 21 -55.87 26.03 0.17
N ILE A 22 -56.53 25.69 -0.95
CA ILE A 22 -56.38 24.39 -1.61
C ILE A 22 -54.95 24.22 -2.15
N ALA A 23 -54.37 25.25 -2.78
CA ALA A 23 -52.99 25.22 -3.25
C ALA A 23 -51.97 25.08 -2.10
N VAL A 24 -52.24 25.71 -0.95
CA VAL A 24 -51.45 25.52 0.27
C VAL A 24 -51.61 24.09 0.77
N VAL A 25 -52.81 23.53 0.89
CA VAL A 25 -53.03 22.11 1.30
C VAL A 25 -52.35 21.10 0.36
N PHE A 26 -52.32 21.36 -0.96
CA PHE A 26 -51.57 20.55 -1.93
C PHE A 26 -50.04 20.77 -1.83
N ALA A 27 -49.57 21.97 -1.47
CA ALA A 27 -48.16 22.27 -1.29
C ALA A 27 -47.57 21.65 0.01
N ILE A 28 -48.34 21.56 1.10
CA ILE A 28 -47.92 20.86 2.33
C ILE A 28 -48.05 19.33 2.25
N SER A 29 -48.81 18.78 1.30
CA SER A 29 -48.96 17.33 1.13
C SER A 29 -47.93 16.71 0.16
N SER A 30 -47.09 17.53 -0.47
CA SER A 30 -46.10 17.07 -1.47
C SER A 30 -44.66 16.96 -0.95
N CYS A 31 -44.45 17.12 0.36
CA CYS A 31 -43.14 16.94 0.99
C CYS A 31 -43.23 15.93 2.15
N LYS A 32 -43.57 14.67 1.85
CA LYS A 32 -42.78 13.61 2.51
C LYS A 32 -41.47 13.57 1.75
N SER A 33 -40.38 13.99 2.39
CA SER A 33 -39.08 13.88 1.75
C SER A 33 -38.83 12.39 1.49
N ARG A 34 -38.31 12.00 0.30
CA ARG A 34 -37.95 10.60 0.04
C ARG A 34 -37.01 10.05 1.12
N PHE A 35 -36.26 10.90 1.81
CA PHE A 35 -35.46 10.53 2.98
C PHE A 35 -36.30 9.89 4.10
N ASP A 36 -37.46 10.45 4.42
CA ASP A 36 -38.36 9.95 5.46
C ASP A 36 -38.97 8.57 5.11
N GLU A 37 -39.10 8.26 3.81
CA GLU A 37 -39.57 6.95 3.31
C GLU A 37 -38.59 5.80 3.64
N TYR A 38 -37.27 6.05 3.63
CA TYR A 38 -36.26 5.01 3.90
C TYR A 38 -35.75 5.03 5.35
N TYR A 39 -35.70 6.21 5.98
CA TYR A 39 -35.09 6.38 7.29
C TYR A 39 -36.10 6.54 8.43
N GLN A 40 -37.32 7.01 8.16
CA GLN A 40 -38.36 7.31 9.16
C GLN A 40 -39.73 6.70 8.80
N ASP A 41 -39.76 5.50 8.22
CA ASP A 41 -41.01 4.79 8.00
C ASP A 41 -41.62 4.35 9.35
N SER A 42 -42.45 5.22 9.91
CA SER A 42 -43.20 5.00 11.15
C SER A 42 -44.25 3.88 11.04
N SER A 43 -44.52 3.35 9.83
CA SER A 43 -45.43 2.23 9.62
C SER A 43 -44.71 0.87 9.60
N ASN A 44 -43.38 0.86 9.48
CA ASN A 44 -42.57 -0.34 9.38
C ASN A 44 -41.59 -0.35 10.56
N THR A 45 -42.03 -0.95 11.67
CA THR A 45 -41.08 -1.30 12.75
C THR A 45 -39.99 -2.15 12.10
N LYS A 46 -38.76 -1.61 12.04
CA LYS A 46 -37.63 -2.28 11.38
C LYS A 46 -37.38 -3.68 11.95
N GLY A 47 -37.95 -4.01 13.11
CA GLY A 47 -38.38 -5.36 13.46
C GLY A 47 -37.22 -6.34 13.52
N GLY A 48 -36.25 -6.02 14.39
CA GLY A 48 -35.05 -6.84 14.64
C GLY A 48 -33.79 -6.33 13.95
N TYR A 49 -32.66 -6.83 14.43
CA TYR A 49 -31.33 -6.58 13.88
C TYR A 49 -31.09 -7.37 12.58
N LEU A 50 -30.05 -6.99 11.84
CA LEU A 50 -29.67 -7.57 10.54
C LEU A 50 -29.66 -9.10 10.55
N PHE A 51 -29.04 -9.71 11.57
CA PHE A 51 -28.95 -11.16 11.64
C PHE A 51 -30.33 -11.83 11.75
N THR A 52 -31.21 -11.32 12.62
CA THR A 52 -32.58 -11.82 12.78
C THR A 52 -33.38 -11.67 11.48
N LYS A 53 -33.20 -10.55 10.76
CA LYS A 53 -33.82 -10.34 9.45
C LYS A 53 -33.33 -11.33 8.40
N LEU A 54 -32.02 -11.58 8.34
CA LEU A 54 -31.45 -12.59 7.45
C LEU A 54 -32.02 -13.98 7.76
N GLN A 55 -32.11 -14.36 9.05
CA GLN A 55 -32.68 -15.64 9.47
C GLN A 55 -34.16 -15.80 9.12
N SER A 56 -34.93 -14.72 9.19
CA SER A 56 -36.37 -14.74 8.85
C SER A 56 -36.65 -14.94 7.35
N ASN A 57 -35.64 -14.74 6.49
CA ASN A 57 -35.80 -14.88 5.05
C ASN A 57 -35.23 -16.24 4.58
N PRO A 58 -36.08 -17.16 4.09
CA PRO A 58 -35.66 -18.51 3.72
C PRO A 58 -34.66 -18.54 2.56
N LYS A 59 -34.45 -17.43 1.85
CA LYS A 59 -33.46 -17.35 0.77
C LYS A 59 -32.02 -17.17 1.24
N PHE A 60 -31.79 -16.90 2.53
CA PHE A 60 -30.46 -16.62 3.10
C PHE A 60 -30.04 -17.66 4.16
N SER A 61 -30.60 -18.87 4.11
CA SER A 61 -30.38 -19.91 5.11
C SER A 61 -28.92 -20.37 5.15
N ILE A 62 -28.26 -20.52 4.00
CA ILE A 62 -26.83 -20.90 3.91
C ILE A 62 -25.94 -19.75 4.38
N PHE A 63 -26.28 -18.50 4.01
CA PHE A 63 -25.51 -17.33 4.42
C PHE A 63 -25.53 -17.15 5.94
N THR A 64 -26.70 -17.30 6.58
CA THR A 64 -26.83 -17.20 8.04
C THR A 64 -26.13 -18.33 8.77
N ALA A 65 -26.23 -19.58 8.29
CA ALA A 65 -25.45 -20.70 8.83
C ALA A 65 -23.94 -20.44 8.72
N GLY A 66 -23.49 -19.85 7.60
CA GLY A 66 -22.10 -19.45 7.42
C GLY A 66 -21.65 -18.37 8.40
N LEU A 67 -22.48 -17.34 8.62
CA LEU A 67 -22.19 -16.26 9.58
C LEU A 67 -22.03 -16.79 11.00
N GLN A 68 -22.87 -17.75 11.40
CA GLN A 68 -22.76 -18.42 12.70
C GLN A 68 -21.48 -19.25 12.80
N ARG A 69 -21.19 -20.06 11.78
CA ARG A 69 -19.98 -20.90 11.77
C ARG A 69 -18.71 -20.06 11.84
N ALA A 70 -18.68 -18.91 11.18
CA ALA A 70 -17.56 -17.96 11.19
C ALA A 70 -17.58 -16.98 12.38
N SER A 71 -18.50 -17.14 13.35
CA SER A 71 -18.67 -16.25 14.49
C SER A 71 -18.82 -14.76 14.12
N ILE A 72 -19.42 -14.47 12.95
CA ILE A 72 -19.67 -13.10 12.47
C ILE A 72 -21.02 -12.57 12.99
N ASP A 73 -21.95 -13.47 13.30
CA ASP A 73 -23.29 -13.13 13.77
C ASP A 73 -23.33 -12.19 14.99
N PRO A 74 -22.44 -12.25 16.01
CA PRO A 74 -22.53 -11.37 17.16
C PRO A 74 -22.27 -9.91 16.78
N PHE A 75 -21.50 -9.66 15.72
CA PHE A 75 -21.16 -8.31 15.24
C PHE A 75 -22.35 -7.63 14.55
N ILE A 76 -23.17 -8.38 13.82
CA ILE A 76 -24.33 -7.85 13.09
C ILE A 76 -25.66 -8.08 13.82
N SER A 77 -25.63 -8.68 15.00
CA SER A 77 -26.79 -8.87 15.90
C SER A 77 -26.91 -7.79 16.98
N LYS A 78 -25.98 -6.83 17.02
CA LYS A 78 -25.89 -5.78 18.04
C LYS A 78 -25.62 -4.41 17.38
N GLY A 79 -25.50 -3.36 18.19
CA GLY A 79 -25.34 -1.97 17.74
C GLY A 79 -24.23 -1.76 16.70
N GLY A 80 -24.39 -0.71 15.89
CA GLY A 80 -23.58 -0.44 14.71
C GLY A 80 -24.48 -0.08 13.52
N LEU A 81 -23.89 0.39 12.42
CA LEU A 81 -24.62 0.65 11.18
C LEU A 81 -23.91 -0.13 10.07
N TYR A 82 -24.63 -1.04 9.41
CA TYR A 82 -24.06 -1.89 8.37
C TYR A 82 -24.96 -2.03 7.15
N THR A 83 -24.34 -2.36 6.02
CA THR A 83 -25.02 -2.80 4.81
C THR A 83 -24.50 -4.18 4.44
N VAL A 84 -25.42 -5.12 4.24
CA VAL A 84 -25.12 -6.51 3.93
C VAL A 84 -25.55 -6.84 2.51
N PHE A 85 -24.60 -7.19 1.65
CA PHE A 85 -24.88 -7.76 0.34
C PHE A 85 -25.07 -9.27 0.48
N ALA A 86 -26.28 -9.74 0.80
CA ALA A 86 -26.52 -11.14 1.17
C ALA A 86 -26.67 -12.06 -0.06
N PRO A 87 -25.78 -13.04 -0.29
CA PRO A 87 -25.99 -14.03 -1.35
C PRO A 87 -27.15 -14.96 -1.02
N THR A 88 -27.97 -15.25 -2.02
CA THR A 88 -29.04 -16.26 -1.88
C THR A 88 -28.48 -17.68 -1.76
N ASP A 89 -29.27 -18.62 -1.26
CA ASP A 89 -28.88 -20.03 -1.17
C ASP A 89 -28.53 -20.63 -2.55
N SER A 90 -29.24 -20.20 -3.61
CA SER A 90 -28.90 -20.56 -4.98
C SER A 90 -27.49 -20.09 -5.37
N ALA A 91 -27.10 -18.88 -4.96
CA ALA A 91 -25.75 -18.35 -5.19
C ALA A 91 -24.67 -19.19 -4.49
N PHE A 92 -24.91 -19.59 -3.24
CA PHE A 92 -23.99 -20.47 -2.51
C PHE A 92 -23.87 -21.85 -3.13
N ASN A 93 -24.98 -22.45 -3.59
CA ASN A 93 -24.94 -23.74 -4.27
C ASN A 93 -24.10 -23.70 -5.55
N VAL A 94 -24.16 -22.60 -6.31
CA VAL A 94 -23.28 -22.38 -7.46
C VAL A 94 -21.82 -22.29 -7.02
N TYR A 95 -21.53 -21.53 -5.96
CA TYR A 95 -20.18 -21.42 -5.39
C TYR A 95 -19.63 -22.77 -4.91
N PHE A 96 -20.43 -23.56 -4.19
CA PHE A 96 -20.05 -24.89 -3.70
C PHE A 96 -19.71 -25.82 -4.85
N LYS A 97 -20.58 -25.91 -5.86
CA LYS A 97 -20.32 -26.70 -7.07
C LYS A 97 -19.04 -26.27 -7.78
N ALA A 98 -18.77 -24.97 -7.88
CA ALA A 98 -17.56 -24.45 -8.53
C ALA A 98 -16.27 -24.75 -7.74
N LYS A 99 -16.36 -24.95 -6.42
CA LYS A 99 -15.21 -25.25 -5.54
C LYS A 99 -15.09 -26.72 -5.15
N GLY A 100 -16.05 -27.56 -5.53
CA GLY A 100 -16.11 -28.96 -5.11
C GLY A 100 -16.55 -29.16 -3.65
N TYR A 101 -17.23 -28.17 -3.07
CA TYR A 101 -17.84 -28.29 -1.75
C TYR A 101 -19.26 -28.86 -1.87
N THR A 102 -19.71 -29.55 -0.84
CA THR A 102 -21.08 -30.07 -0.72
C THR A 102 -21.95 -29.20 0.20
N SER A 103 -21.33 -28.54 1.17
CA SER A 103 -22.00 -27.66 2.11
C SER A 103 -21.11 -26.53 2.61
N VAL A 104 -21.68 -25.60 3.38
CA VAL A 104 -20.94 -24.52 4.05
C VAL A 104 -19.88 -25.05 5.03
N ASN A 105 -20.06 -26.27 5.55
CA ASN A 105 -19.13 -26.88 6.50
C ASN A 105 -17.82 -27.35 5.85
N ASP A 106 -17.82 -27.56 4.53
CA ASP A 106 -16.63 -27.97 3.78
C ASP A 106 -15.71 -26.80 3.45
N VAL A 107 -16.23 -25.56 3.56
CA VAL A 107 -15.43 -24.35 3.32
C VAL A 107 -14.46 -24.15 4.48
N PRO A 108 -13.14 -24.04 4.24
CA PRO A 108 -12.17 -23.73 5.29
C PRO A 108 -12.57 -22.48 6.07
N ILE A 109 -12.45 -22.51 7.40
CA ILE A 109 -13.03 -21.48 8.28
C ILE A 109 -12.50 -20.07 7.95
N ASP A 110 -11.19 -19.91 7.75
CA ASP A 110 -10.57 -18.63 7.37
C ASP A 110 -11.09 -18.11 6.02
N THR A 111 -11.33 -19.03 5.07
CA THR A 111 -11.88 -18.69 3.75
C THR A 111 -13.33 -18.25 3.89
N LEU A 112 -14.13 -18.96 4.69
CA LEU A 112 -15.51 -18.61 4.96
C LEU A 112 -15.61 -17.24 5.64
N PHE A 113 -14.81 -17.00 6.68
CA PHE A 113 -14.75 -15.71 7.36
C PHE A 113 -14.39 -14.56 6.40
N SER A 114 -13.36 -14.75 5.55
CA SER A 114 -12.96 -13.74 4.57
C SER A 114 -14.04 -13.45 3.54
N ILE A 115 -14.75 -14.48 3.05
CA ILE A 115 -15.83 -14.32 2.08
C ILE A 115 -17.00 -13.58 2.73
N LEU A 116 -17.48 -14.03 3.88
CA LEU A 116 -18.65 -13.44 4.53
C LEU A 116 -18.39 -12.00 4.97
N SER A 117 -17.20 -11.71 5.51
CA SER A 117 -16.80 -10.34 5.88
C SER A 117 -16.72 -9.40 4.67
N TYR A 118 -16.45 -9.92 3.47
CA TYR A 118 -16.42 -9.13 2.23
C TYR A 118 -17.81 -8.67 1.78
N HIS A 119 -18.88 -9.29 2.28
CA HIS A 119 -20.27 -8.91 1.98
C HIS A 119 -20.82 -7.84 2.91
N ILE A 120 -20.06 -7.40 3.92
CA ILE A 120 -20.51 -6.47 4.95
C ILE A 120 -19.70 -5.18 4.83
N VAL A 121 -20.39 -4.08 4.51
CA VAL A 121 -19.80 -2.73 4.52
C VAL A 121 -20.39 -1.92 5.68
N ASN A 122 -19.65 -0.91 6.13
CA ASN A 122 -20.11 -0.02 7.20
C ASN A 122 -21.15 0.98 6.68
N ASN A 123 -21.94 1.53 7.59
CA ASN A 123 -23.08 2.42 7.40
C ASN A 123 -24.29 1.76 6.72
N MET A 124 -25.44 2.43 6.83
CA MET A 124 -26.68 2.07 6.15
C MET A 124 -26.73 2.75 4.80
N TRP A 125 -26.61 1.97 3.73
CA TRP A 125 -26.68 2.47 2.36
C TRP A 125 -27.89 1.87 1.68
N TYR A 126 -28.98 2.65 1.62
CA TYR A 126 -30.12 2.29 0.81
C TYR A 126 -29.84 2.58 -0.66
N TYR A 127 -30.62 1.97 -1.54
CA TYR A 127 -30.59 2.27 -2.97
C TYR A 127 -30.68 3.78 -3.25
N TYR A 128 -31.51 4.49 -2.48
CA TYR A 128 -31.63 5.94 -2.56
C TYR A 128 -30.29 6.65 -2.33
N ASP A 129 -29.50 6.22 -1.34
CA ASP A 129 -28.20 6.83 -1.04
C ASP A 129 -27.22 6.63 -2.19
N PHE A 130 -27.12 5.40 -2.72
CA PHE A 130 -26.32 5.11 -3.90
C PHE A 130 -26.75 5.93 -5.11
N LYS A 131 -28.07 6.13 -5.29
CA LYS A 131 -28.66 6.85 -6.42
C LYS A 131 -28.64 8.37 -6.30
N VAL A 132 -28.55 8.97 -5.12
CA VAL A 132 -28.63 10.43 -5.00
C VAL A 132 -27.31 11.04 -4.55
N ARG A 133 -26.53 10.31 -3.73
CA ARG A 133 -25.26 10.83 -3.19
C ARG A 133 -24.06 10.49 -4.06
N TYR A 134 -24.14 9.44 -4.87
CA TYR A 134 -23.01 8.92 -5.67
C TYR A 134 -23.27 8.98 -7.19
N THR A 135 -24.24 9.81 -7.62
CA THR A 135 -24.86 9.82 -8.97
C THR A 135 -24.07 10.36 -10.15
N THR A 136 -22.74 10.42 -10.10
CA THR A 136 -21.97 10.95 -11.25
C THR A 136 -20.99 9.92 -11.75
N SER A 137 -21.45 8.93 -12.53
CA SER A 137 -20.62 8.07 -13.40
C SER A 137 -19.40 7.40 -12.75
N GLN A 138 -19.31 7.38 -11.42
CA GLN A 138 -18.14 6.99 -10.66
C GLN A 138 -18.49 5.76 -9.84
N GLN A 139 -17.80 4.68 -10.18
CA GLN A 139 -17.60 3.54 -9.30
C GLN A 139 -17.25 4.04 -7.89
N SER A 140 -18.08 3.70 -6.91
CA SER A 140 -17.85 4.09 -5.52
C SER A 140 -17.31 2.89 -4.76
N LEU A 141 -16.15 3.07 -4.12
CA LEU A 141 -15.46 2.03 -3.38
C LEU A 141 -15.88 2.08 -1.91
N PHE A 142 -16.36 0.95 -1.40
CA PHE A 142 -16.78 0.82 -0.01
C PHE A 142 -15.89 -0.19 0.72
N LEU A 143 -15.30 0.22 1.83
CA LEU A 143 -14.49 -0.67 2.66
C LEU A 143 -15.39 -1.69 3.36
N THR A 144 -15.05 -2.95 3.18
CA THR A 144 -15.74 -4.09 3.81
C THR A 144 -15.10 -4.47 5.14
N ARG A 145 -15.78 -5.31 5.93
CA ARG A 145 -15.19 -5.91 7.13
C ARG A 145 -14.02 -6.83 6.83
N SER A 146 -13.89 -7.37 5.61
CA SER A 146 -12.69 -8.10 5.19
C SER A 146 -11.51 -7.19 4.84
N LYS A 147 -11.63 -5.87 5.10
CA LYS A 147 -10.62 -4.84 4.80
C LYS A 147 -10.27 -4.70 3.33
N LYS A 148 -11.19 -5.12 2.46
CA LYS A 148 -11.11 -5.00 1.00
C LYS A 148 -12.24 -4.11 0.51
N PHE A 149 -12.06 -3.49 -0.64
CA PHE A 149 -13.10 -2.66 -1.23
C PHE A 149 -14.04 -3.48 -2.10
N VAL A 150 -15.33 -3.16 -2.03
CA VAL A 150 -16.30 -3.50 -3.08
C VAL A 150 -16.58 -2.26 -3.91
N ASN A 151 -16.65 -2.43 -5.21
CA ASN A 151 -17.17 -1.41 -6.11
C ASN A 151 -18.69 -1.50 -6.11
N VAL A 152 -19.37 -0.36 -5.92
CA VAL A 152 -20.82 -0.26 -6.09
C VAL A 152 -21.10 0.76 -7.19
N ASP A 153 -21.91 0.35 -8.16
CA ASP A 153 -22.32 1.18 -9.29
C ASP A 153 -23.81 1.00 -9.60
N ILE A 154 -24.39 2.02 -10.24
CA ILE A 154 -25.76 1.97 -10.76
C ILE A 154 -25.67 2.14 -12.27
N SER A 155 -26.15 1.14 -13.02
CA SER A 155 -26.17 1.23 -14.47
C SER A 155 -27.24 2.22 -14.96
N ALA A 156 -27.13 2.64 -16.22
CA ALA A 156 -28.04 3.60 -16.85
C ALA A 156 -29.54 3.21 -16.78
N ASN A 157 -29.83 1.91 -16.61
CA ASN A 157 -31.19 1.38 -16.41
C ASN A 157 -31.56 1.20 -14.93
N ASP A 158 -30.96 1.96 -14.02
CA ASP A 158 -31.24 1.96 -12.58
C ASP A 158 -30.97 0.64 -11.83
N THR A 159 -30.20 -0.28 -12.43
CA THR A 159 -29.80 -1.53 -11.77
C THR A 159 -28.58 -1.28 -10.88
N LEU A 160 -28.77 -1.39 -9.57
CA LEU A 160 -27.69 -1.36 -8.57
C LEU A 160 -26.85 -2.63 -8.69
N LYS A 161 -25.54 -2.49 -8.70
CA LYS A 161 -24.57 -3.58 -8.81
C LYS A 161 -23.49 -3.44 -7.74
N VAL A 162 -22.99 -4.58 -7.28
CA VAL A 162 -21.82 -4.68 -6.41
C VAL A 162 -20.80 -5.60 -7.06
N ASN A 163 -19.58 -5.11 -7.32
CA ASN A 163 -18.56 -5.75 -8.15
C ASN A 163 -19.12 -6.27 -9.49
N GLY A 164 -20.02 -5.50 -10.12
CA GLY A 164 -20.70 -5.89 -11.35
C GLY A 164 -21.83 -6.91 -11.19
N VAL A 165 -22.02 -7.50 -10.01
CA VAL A 165 -23.13 -8.41 -9.69
C VAL A 165 -24.39 -7.58 -9.44
N PRO A 166 -25.48 -7.80 -10.21
CA PRO A 166 -26.72 -7.06 -10.00
C PRO A 166 -27.40 -7.46 -8.69
N ILE A 167 -27.89 -6.46 -7.97
CA ILE A 167 -28.73 -6.66 -6.80
C ILE A 167 -30.13 -7.08 -7.26
N ILE A 168 -30.67 -8.11 -6.61
CA ILE A 168 -31.99 -8.65 -6.93
C ILE A 168 -33.02 -7.62 -6.45
N LYS A 169 -33.77 -7.03 -7.39
CA LYS A 169 -34.71 -5.92 -7.11
C LYS A 169 -35.73 -6.23 -6.01
N SER A 170 -36.20 -7.48 -5.93
CA SER A 170 -37.16 -7.93 -4.90
C SER A 170 -36.54 -8.21 -3.53
N LEU A 171 -35.21 -8.21 -3.41
CA LEU A 171 -34.47 -8.44 -2.17
C LEU A 171 -33.58 -7.26 -1.80
N ARG A 172 -33.82 -6.09 -2.39
CA ARG A 172 -33.09 -4.84 -2.13
C ARG A 172 -33.79 -4.05 -1.02
N ASP A 173 -33.03 -3.21 -0.30
CA ASP A 173 -33.55 -2.26 0.69
C ASP A 173 -34.31 -2.93 1.85
N ILE A 174 -33.97 -4.17 2.22
CA ILE A 174 -34.58 -4.84 3.38
C ILE A 174 -34.00 -4.21 4.65
N GLY A 175 -34.77 -3.33 5.29
CA GLY A 175 -34.35 -2.60 6.49
C GLY A 175 -34.29 -3.47 7.75
N ALA A 176 -33.31 -3.18 8.59
CA ALA A 176 -33.13 -3.70 9.95
C ALA A 176 -32.77 -2.54 10.90
N GLU A 177 -32.80 -2.79 12.21
CA GLU A 177 -32.51 -1.75 13.21
C GLU A 177 -31.08 -1.20 13.14
N ASN A 178 -30.10 -2.06 12.84
CA ASN A 178 -28.68 -1.73 12.73
C ASN A 178 -28.16 -1.75 11.28
N GLY A 179 -29.05 -1.78 10.28
CA GLY A 179 -28.58 -1.95 8.91
C GLY A 179 -29.61 -2.07 7.79
N VAL A 180 -29.09 -2.37 6.60
CA VAL A 180 -29.89 -2.71 5.41
C VAL A 180 -29.30 -3.93 4.70
N ILE A 181 -30.17 -4.79 4.15
CA ILE A 181 -29.81 -5.97 3.40
C ILE A 181 -30.16 -5.77 1.93
N HIS A 182 -29.22 -6.14 1.06
CA HIS A 182 -29.38 -6.21 -0.39
C HIS A 182 -29.06 -7.62 -0.87
N GLY A 183 -30.07 -8.36 -1.33
CA GLY A 183 -29.90 -9.72 -1.82
C GLY A 183 -29.22 -9.79 -3.19
N ILE A 184 -28.24 -10.67 -3.34
CA ILE A 184 -27.49 -10.87 -4.58
C ILE A 184 -27.53 -12.33 -5.06
N GLY A 185 -27.41 -12.50 -6.38
CA GLY A 185 -27.47 -13.80 -7.05
C GLY A 185 -26.12 -14.53 -7.15
N GLN A 186 -25.05 -13.97 -6.60
CA GLN A 186 -23.69 -14.56 -6.63
C GLN A 186 -22.97 -14.31 -5.32
N VAL A 187 -22.07 -15.22 -4.93
CA VAL A 187 -21.17 -15.01 -3.80
C VAL A 187 -20.01 -14.13 -4.25
N LEU A 188 -19.83 -12.98 -3.60
CA LEU A 188 -18.68 -12.09 -3.83
C LEU A 188 -17.42 -12.75 -3.26
N ILE A 189 -16.43 -12.95 -4.11
CA ILE A 189 -15.14 -13.51 -3.72
C ILE A 189 -14.11 -12.38 -3.67
N PRO A 190 -13.47 -12.14 -2.51
CA PRO A 190 -12.43 -11.12 -2.43
C PRO A 190 -11.23 -11.51 -3.29
N SER A 191 -10.87 -10.67 -4.25
CA SER A 191 -9.63 -10.82 -5.03
C SER A 191 -8.41 -10.71 -4.13
N PRO A 192 -7.30 -11.43 -4.40
CA PRO A 192 -6.07 -11.25 -3.64
C PRO A 192 -5.48 -9.85 -3.86
N ASN A 193 -4.88 -9.29 -2.81
CA ASN A 193 -4.06 -8.09 -2.94
C ASN A 193 -2.70 -8.42 -3.60
N LEU A 194 -1.89 -7.40 -3.89
CA LEU A 194 -0.58 -7.57 -4.52
C LEU A 194 0.32 -8.55 -3.76
N GLU A 195 0.45 -8.42 -2.44
CA GLU A 195 1.28 -9.33 -1.63
C GLU A 195 0.78 -10.77 -1.68
N GLN A 196 -0.53 -10.98 -1.50
CA GLN A 196 -1.17 -12.29 -1.63
C GLN A 196 -0.97 -12.85 -3.04
N LYS A 197 -1.02 -12.01 -4.07
CA LYS A 197 -0.81 -12.41 -5.46
C LYS A 197 0.64 -12.82 -5.72
N PHE A 198 1.62 -12.10 -5.17
CA PHE A 198 3.03 -12.50 -5.19
C PHE A 198 3.25 -13.87 -4.53
N LEU A 199 2.58 -14.14 -3.42
CA LEU A 199 2.70 -15.43 -2.70
C LEU A 199 2.02 -16.60 -3.43
N THR A 200 0.86 -16.37 -4.02
CA THR A 200 0.00 -17.44 -4.54
C THR A 200 0.20 -17.75 -6.03
N ASP A 201 0.71 -16.79 -6.81
CA ASP A 201 0.98 -17.02 -8.24
C ASP A 201 2.35 -17.71 -8.41
N PRO A 202 2.43 -18.91 -9.01
CA PRO A 202 3.68 -19.66 -9.10
C PRO A 202 4.81 -18.91 -9.81
N GLN A 203 4.48 -18.08 -10.81
CA GLN A 203 5.47 -17.32 -11.56
C GLN A 203 6.00 -16.12 -10.77
N LEU A 204 5.15 -15.51 -9.94
CA LEU A 204 5.52 -14.33 -9.16
C LEU A 204 6.29 -14.73 -7.89
N ASN A 205 5.89 -15.80 -7.21
CA ASN A 205 6.48 -16.24 -5.94
C ASN A 205 7.97 -16.59 -6.08
N THR A 206 8.35 -17.24 -7.18
CA THR A 206 9.74 -17.63 -7.43
C THR A 206 10.54 -16.56 -8.19
N SER A 207 9.96 -15.39 -8.45
CA SER A 207 10.63 -14.34 -9.22
C SER A 207 11.77 -13.71 -8.43
N THR A 208 12.85 -13.34 -9.14
CA THR A 208 13.94 -12.56 -8.57
C THR A 208 13.45 -11.22 -8.05
N PHE A 209 12.46 -10.63 -8.72
CA PHE A 209 11.84 -9.37 -8.31
C PHE A 209 11.20 -9.48 -6.91
N TYR A 210 10.37 -10.50 -6.68
CA TYR A 210 9.75 -10.70 -5.37
C TYR A 210 10.78 -11.08 -4.29
N ARG A 211 11.84 -11.82 -4.65
CA ARG A 211 12.97 -12.06 -3.73
C ARG A 211 13.66 -10.76 -3.30
N LEU A 212 13.92 -9.84 -4.22
CA LEU A 212 14.44 -8.50 -3.88
C LEU A 212 13.45 -7.70 -3.04
N MET A 213 12.14 -7.78 -3.31
CA MET A 213 11.14 -7.13 -2.47
C MET A 213 11.27 -7.62 -1.03
N LYS A 214 11.38 -8.93 -0.81
CA LYS A 214 11.54 -9.52 0.53
C LYS A 214 12.78 -9.01 1.27
N VAL A 215 13.88 -8.72 0.58
CA VAL A 215 15.08 -8.07 1.18
C VAL A 215 14.74 -6.71 1.80
N CYS A 216 13.83 -5.98 1.17
CA CYS A 216 13.36 -4.66 1.62
C CYS A 216 12.15 -4.72 2.56
N SER A 217 11.70 -5.93 2.95
CA SER A 217 10.48 -6.06 3.73
C SER A 217 10.69 -5.73 5.20
N ALA A 218 9.65 -5.21 5.83
CA ALA A 218 9.56 -5.03 7.28
C ALA A 218 8.24 -5.63 7.78
N ARG A 219 8.21 -6.00 9.07
CA ARG A 219 6.96 -6.32 9.76
C ARG A 219 6.42 -5.04 10.38
N THR A 220 5.21 -4.66 10.00
CA THR A 220 4.53 -3.49 10.54
C THR A 220 3.28 -3.92 11.29
N TYR A 221 3.08 -3.34 12.48
CA TYR A 221 1.89 -3.53 13.26
C TYR A 221 0.70 -2.84 12.58
N ASP A 222 -0.35 -3.60 12.32
CA ASP A 222 -1.63 -3.07 11.86
C ASP A 222 -2.45 -2.63 13.07
N GLN A 223 -2.32 -1.34 13.41
CA GLN A 223 -3.04 -0.76 14.54
C GLN A 223 -4.57 -0.74 14.38
N PHE A 224 -5.12 -1.01 13.18
CA PHE A 224 -6.55 -0.94 12.88
C PHE A 224 -7.21 -2.30 12.64
N ASN A 225 -6.41 -3.35 12.48
CA ASN A 225 -6.89 -4.66 12.09
C ASN A 225 -6.54 -5.72 13.12
N SER A 226 -6.70 -5.38 14.38
CA SER A 226 -6.64 -6.35 15.44
C SER A 226 -7.95 -7.16 15.43
N PHE A 227 -7.85 -8.45 15.14
CA PHE A 227 -8.99 -9.37 15.09
C PHE A 227 -8.59 -10.69 15.72
N ASP A 228 -9.56 -11.35 16.32
CA ASP A 228 -9.40 -12.68 16.86
C ASP A 228 -9.35 -13.69 15.71
N LYS A 229 -8.14 -14.09 15.27
CA LYS A 229 -7.98 -14.91 14.07
C LYS A 229 -8.34 -16.37 14.34
N ASN A 230 -7.98 -16.86 15.52
CA ASN A 230 -8.20 -18.23 15.95
C ASN A 230 -9.54 -18.43 16.68
N HIS A 231 -10.31 -17.36 16.86
CA HIS A 231 -11.62 -17.34 17.51
C HIS A 231 -11.54 -17.76 19.00
N ASP A 232 -10.46 -17.39 19.70
CA ASP A 232 -10.21 -17.73 21.10
C ASP A 232 -10.74 -16.69 22.12
N GLY A 233 -11.34 -15.60 21.64
CA GLY A 233 -11.85 -14.48 22.40
C GLY A 233 -10.81 -13.38 22.67
N LEU A 234 -9.57 -13.54 22.22
CA LEU A 234 -8.50 -12.57 22.34
C LEU A 234 -8.26 -11.85 21.02
N ILE A 235 -7.98 -10.55 21.12
CA ILE A 235 -7.63 -9.76 19.94
C ILE A 235 -6.17 -10.06 19.58
N ASP A 236 -5.92 -10.67 18.43
CA ASP A 236 -4.57 -10.83 17.92
C ASP A 236 -4.04 -9.51 17.35
N SER A 237 -2.78 -9.22 17.67
CA SER A 237 -2.03 -8.18 16.95
C SER A 237 -1.80 -8.63 15.51
N ALA A 238 -2.46 -7.99 14.55
CA ALA A 238 -2.18 -8.23 13.15
C ALA A 238 -0.89 -7.52 12.75
N PHE A 239 0.04 -8.27 12.18
CA PHE A 239 1.20 -7.73 11.50
C PHE A 239 1.05 -7.98 10.01
N TYR A 240 1.49 -7.03 9.20
CA TYR A 240 1.57 -7.17 7.76
C TYR A 240 2.99 -6.92 7.26
N THR A 241 3.30 -7.50 6.10
CA THR A 241 4.52 -7.22 5.36
C THR A 241 4.41 -5.83 4.77
N SER A 242 5.30 -4.92 5.18
CA SER A 242 5.44 -3.60 4.58
C SER A 242 6.75 -3.49 3.81
N TYR A 243 6.81 -2.51 2.92
CA TYR A 243 8.01 -2.18 2.17
C TYR A 243 8.28 -0.70 2.40
N PRO A 244 9.12 -0.32 3.38
CA PRO A 244 9.27 1.07 3.80
C PRO A 244 9.68 2.04 2.70
N PHE A 245 10.29 1.55 1.61
CA PHE A 245 10.64 2.35 0.44
C PHE A 245 9.45 2.68 -0.49
N LEU A 246 8.32 2.01 -0.28
CA LEU A 246 7.05 2.24 -0.93
C LEU A 246 6.16 3.08 0.00
N ASN A 247 6.67 4.17 0.53
CA ASN A 247 6.00 5.02 1.54
C ASN A 247 4.67 5.61 1.03
N THR A 248 4.52 5.67 -0.30
CA THR A 248 3.34 6.16 -1.03
C THR A 248 2.51 5.03 -1.65
N VAL A 249 2.87 3.76 -1.40
CA VAL A 249 2.37 2.58 -2.10
C VAL A 249 2.16 1.42 -1.13
N TYR A 250 0.98 0.81 -1.14
CA TYR A 250 0.62 -0.24 -0.19
C TYR A 250 0.37 -1.53 -0.97
N THR A 251 1.23 -2.54 -0.79
CA THR A 251 1.11 -3.83 -1.49
C THR A 251 0.34 -4.87 -0.68
N ALA A 252 0.47 -4.85 0.64
CA ALA A 252 -0.21 -5.78 1.54
C ALA A 252 -1.52 -5.23 2.13
N LEU A 253 -1.70 -3.91 2.14
CA LEU A 253 -2.94 -3.26 2.56
C LEU A 253 -3.69 -2.70 1.35
N GLU A 254 -5.01 -2.69 1.45
CA GLU A 254 -5.93 -2.15 0.44
C GLU A 254 -6.15 -0.65 0.60
N TYR A 255 -5.78 -0.12 1.76
CA TYR A 255 -6.09 1.22 2.19
C TYR A 255 -4.86 1.91 2.79
N LYS A 256 -4.83 3.22 2.67
CA LYS A 256 -3.95 4.11 3.42
C LYS A 256 -4.72 4.57 4.64
N VAL A 257 -4.12 4.39 5.81
CA VAL A 257 -4.64 4.95 7.06
C VAL A 257 -4.75 6.47 6.91
N ASN A 258 -5.96 7.01 7.09
CA ASN A 258 -6.16 8.45 7.22
C ASN A 258 -5.90 8.87 8.68
N SER A 259 -5.38 10.08 8.90
CA SER A 259 -5.13 10.63 10.24
C SER A 259 -6.41 11.12 10.94
N LEU A 260 -7.55 11.11 10.26
CA LEU A 260 -8.84 11.51 10.80
C LEU A 260 -9.59 10.28 11.35
N ALA A 261 -9.88 10.30 12.65
CA ALA A 261 -10.53 9.20 13.38
C ALA A 261 -11.99 8.92 12.93
N THR A 262 -12.59 9.77 12.10
CA THR A 262 -14.01 9.72 11.72
C THR A 262 -14.28 8.97 10.42
N ASP A 263 -13.25 8.71 9.60
CA ASP A 263 -13.44 8.26 8.23
C ASP A 263 -13.03 6.80 8.07
N GLN A 264 -14.01 5.91 8.26
CA GLN A 264 -14.19 4.63 7.53
C GLN A 264 -12.93 3.80 7.19
N GLY A 265 -11.89 3.79 8.03
CA GLY A 265 -10.78 2.84 7.90
C GLY A 265 -9.86 3.02 6.69
N GLY A 266 -9.76 4.21 6.10
CA GLY A 266 -8.70 4.60 5.16
C GLY A 266 -9.09 4.73 3.67
N ASP A 267 -8.27 5.48 2.92
CA ASP A 267 -8.47 5.72 1.48
C ASP A 267 -7.93 4.56 0.65
N PRO A 268 -8.61 4.10 -0.43
CA PRO A 268 -8.12 3.01 -1.26
C PRO A 268 -6.78 3.36 -1.90
N VAL A 269 -5.88 2.39 -1.94
CA VAL A 269 -4.57 2.54 -2.59
C VAL A 269 -4.50 1.62 -3.79
N PHE A 270 -4.05 2.19 -4.91
CA PHE A 270 -3.82 1.44 -6.14
C PHE A 270 -2.37 1.53 -6.57
N THR A 271 -1.81 0.40 -6.99
CA THR A 271 -0.42 0.31 -7.44
C THR A 271 -0.32 -0.45 -8.74
N THR A 272 0.42 0.11 -9.69
CA THR A 272 0.85 -0.63 -10.89
C THR A 272 2.28 -1.10 -10.71
N VAL A 273 2.52 -2.41 -10.81
CA VAL A 273 3.85 -3.01 -10.74
C VAL A 273 4.27 -3.45 -12.13
N LEU A 274 5.38 -2.89 -12.63
CA LEU A 274 5.99 -3.25 -13.90
C LEU A 274 7.15 -4.21 -13.63
N MET A 275 6.83 -5.46 -13.36
CA MET A 275 7.78 -6.47 -12.90
C MET A 275 8.66 -6.98 -14.05
N PRO A 276 9.97 -6.67 -14.10
CA PRO A 276 10.86 -7.32 -15.06
C PRO A 276 10.90 -8.83 -14.81
N SER A 277 10.84 -9.61 -15.90
CA SER A 277 11.03 -11.05 -15.84
C SER A 277 12.45 -11.41 -15.34
N ASN A 278 12.65 -12.63 -14.86
CA ASN A 278 13.96 -13.09 -14.42
C ASN A 278 15.02 -13.01 -15.55
N ALA A 279 14.64 -13.27 -16.80
CA ALA A 279 15.52 -13.14 -17.97
C ALA A 279 16.10 -11.72 -18.15
N VAL A 280 15.41 -10.72 -17.61
CA VAL A 280 15.78 -9.30 -17.65
C VAL A 280 16.51 -8.88 -16.38
N LEU A 281 15.99 -9.29 -15.23
CA LEU A 281 16.46 -8.82 -13.93
C LEU A 281 17.71 -9.57 -13.45
N ASP A 282 17.85 -10.85 -13.74
CA ASP A 282 18.97 -11.67 -13.25
C ASP A 282 20.32 -11.17 -13.80
N PRO A 283 20.48 -10.87 -15.11
CA PRO A 283 21.72 -10.30 -15.63
C PRO A 283 22.04 -8.93 -15.02
N LEU A 284 21.01 -8.13 -14.68
CA LEU A 284 21.18 -6.80 -14.11
C LEU A 284 21.81 -6.85 -12.71
N ILE A 285 21.42 -7.84 -11.89
CA ILE A 285 21.93 -7.98 -10.52
C ILE A 285 23.13 -8.93 -10.40
N ALA A 286 23.44 -9.71 -11.45
CA ALA A 286 24.57 -10.66 -11.43
C ALA A 286 25.91 -10.04 -10.98
N PRO A 287 26.30 -8.82 -11.40
CA PRO A 287 27.53 -8.19 -10.91
C PRO A 287 27.53 -7.92 -9.40
N ALA A 288 26.38 -7.62 -8.81
CA ALA A 288 26.24 -7.46 -7.36
C ALA A 288 26.36 -8.81 -6.63
N LEU A 289 25.70 -9.84 -7.16
CA LEU A 289 25.76 -11.20 -6.60
C LEU A 289 27.17 -11.81 -6.67
N ALA A 290 27.98 -11.43 -7.66
CA ALA A 290 29.36 -11.88 -7.78
C ALA A 290 30.27 -11.41 -6.63
N LYS A 291 29.90 -10.32 -5.94
CA LYS A 291 30.64 -9.81 -4.77
C LYS A 291 30.36 -10.59 -3.48
N ILE A 292 29.28 -11.36 -3.46
CA ILE A 292 28.87 -12.14 -2.30
C ILE A 292 29.56 -13.51 -2.34
N SER A 293 30.12 -13.93 -1.20
CA SER A 293 30.81 -15.23 -1.05
C SER A 293 29.98 -16.39 -1.62
N ASN A 294 30.66 -17.33 -2.28
CA ASN A 294 30.05 -18.55 -2.80
C ASN A 294 29.55 -19.50 -1.70
N THR A 295 29.95 -19.29 -0.44
CA THR A 295 29.42 -20.04 0.71
C THR A 295 28.02 -19.59 1.13
N VAL A 296 27.56 -18.42 0.68
CA VAL A 296 26.22 -17.91 0.97
C VAL A 296 25.20 -18.58 0.04
N THR A 297 24.29 -19.37 0.61
CA THR A 297 23.30 -20.16 -0.14
C THR A 297 22.25 -19.28 -0.84
N ASP A 298 21.73 -18.26 -0.16
CA ASP A 298 20.81 -17.28 -0.75
C ASP A 298 21.51 -15.93 -0.89
N LYS A 299 22.25 -15.78 -1.99
CA LYS A 299 22.95 -14.51 -2.29
C LYS A 299 22.01 -13.33 -2.47
N ILE A 300 20.77 -13.54 -2.91
CA ILE A 300 19.81 -12.43 -3.07
C ILE A 300 19.37 -11.92 -1.71
N ALA A 301 19.07 -12.83 -0.77
CA ALA A 301 18.71 -12.47 0.60
C ALA A 301 19.84 -11.74 1.35
N ALA A 302 21.10 -11.96 0.95
CA ALA A 302 22.27 -11.30 1.52
C ALA A 302 22.56 -9.90 0.93
N LEU A 303 21.83 -9.46 -0.09
CA LEU A 303 21.98 -8.10 -0.62
C LEU A 303 21.48 -7.07 0.41
N SER A 304 22.09 -5.88 0.40
CA SER A 304 21.61 -4.77 1.21
C SER A 304 20.19 -4.33 0.81
N PRO A 305 19.29 -4.03 1.76
CA PRO A 305 18.00 -3.40 1.48
C PRO A 305 18.13 -2.08 0.70
N VAL A 306 19.23 -1.34 0.88
CA VAL A 306 19.49 -0.10 0.14
C VAL A 306 19.73 -0.40 -1.35
N TYR A 307 20.46 -1.47 -1.66
CA TYR A 307 20.70 -1.90 -3.03
C TYR A 307 19.41 -2.39 -3.68
N ALA A 308 18.71 -3.33 -3.03
CA ALA A 308 17.47 -3.90 -3.53
C ALA A 308 16.41 -2.82 -3.78
N LYS A 309 16.27 -1.84 -2.87
CA LYS A 309 15.43 -0.66 -3.08
C LYS A 309 15.80 0.07 -4.39
N GLY A 310 17.07 0.42 -4.57
CA GLY A 310 17.50 1.21 -5.73
C GLY A 310 17.31 0.51 -7.08
N VAL A 311 17.24 -0.83 -7.09
CA VAL A 311 16.87 -1.65 -8.26
C VAL A 311 15.35 -1.65 -8.49
N LEU A 312 14.57 -1.71 -7.42
CA LEU A 312 13.11 -1.93 -7.48
C LEU A 312 12.30 -0.66 -7.72
N GLU A 313 12.72 0.48 -7.17
CA GLU A 313 11.90 1.69 -7.06
C GLU A 313 11.42 2.28 -8.40
N SER A 314 12.12 2.03 -9.52
CA SER A 314 11.66 2.50 -10.84
C SER A 314 10.47 1.70 -11.39
N TYR A 315 10.17 0.53 -10.83
CA TYR A 315 9.18 -0.42 -11.36
C TYR A 315 7.79 -0.30 -10.73
N PHE A 316 7.60 0.67 -9.84
CA PHE A 316 6.30 0.93 -9.21
C PHE A 316 5.75 2.26 -9.68
N ILE A 317 4.46 2.28 -10.02
CA ILE A 317 3.67 3.49 -10.24
C ILE A 317 2.61 3.52 -9.14
N GLY A 318 2.67 4.55 -8.29
CA GLY A 318 1.76 4.70 -7.15
C GLY A 318 0.45 5.42 -7.49
N ASN A 319 -0.56 5.20 -6.66
CA ASN A 319 -1.89 5.84 -6.68
C ASN A 319 -2.73 5.59 -7.95
N GLN A 320 -2.39 4.59 -8.76
CA GLN A 320 -3.15 4.25 -9.96
C GLN A 320 -2.94 2.80 -10.40
N SER A 321 -4.03 2.18 -10.85
CA SER A 321 -4.03 0.92 -11.60
C SER A 321 -4.09 1.24 -13.09
N VAL A 322 -3.00 0.99 -13.81
CA VAL A 322 -2.85 1.33 -15.23
C VAL A 322 -2.79 0.03 -16.03
N SER A 323 -3.72 -0.14 -16.97
CA SER A 323 -3.75 -1.31 -17.85
C SER A 323 -2.62 -1.28 -18.89
N SER A 324 -2.28 -2.45 -19.43
CA SER A 324 -1.27 -2.55 -20.49
C SER A 324 -1.63 -1.71 -21.72
N ALA A 325 -2.91 -1.65 -22.08
CA ALA A 325 -3.40 -0.83 -23.19
C ALA A 325 -3.13 0.67 -23.00
N VAL A 326 -3.28 1.18 -21.77
CA VAL A 326 -2.96 2.58 -21.44
C VAL A 326 -1.45 2.80 -21.39
N LEU A 327 -0.69 1.85 -20.83
CA LEU A 327 0.78 1.88 -20.81
C LEU A 327 1.39 1.91 -22.22
N ILE A 328 0.75 1.27 -23.20
CA ILE A 328 1.20 1.26 -24.61
C ILE A 328 0.84 2.58 -25.31
N LYS A 329 -0.39 3.07 -25.13
CA LYS A 329 -0.86 4.30 -25.81
C LYS A 329 -0.28 5.58 -25.23
N ARG A 330 0.11 5.56 -23.95
CA ARG A 330 0.72 6.68 -23.21
C ARG A 330 0.02 8.03 -23.42
N PRO A 331 -1.28 8.16 -23.08
CA PRO A 331 -1.97 9.45 -23.19
C PRO A 331 -1.32 10.53 -22.31
N THR A 332 -0.61 10.12 -21.25
CA THR A 332 0.16 11.00 -20.36
C THR A 332 1.53 10.37 -20.03
N VAL A 333 2.50 11.23 -19.69
CA VAL A 333 3.78 10.78 -19.14
C VAL A 333 3.53 10.23 -17.73
N LEU A 334 4.04 9.03 -17.48
CA LEU A 334 3.92 8.36 -16.18
C LEU A 334 5.27 8.43 -15.47
N ALA A 335 5.23 8.72 -14.17
CA ALA A 335 6.37 8.67 -13.29
C ALA A 335 6.28 7.45 -12.39
N SER A 336 7.43 6.84 -12.11
CA SER A 336 7.57 5.83 -11.07
C SER A 336 7.65 6.47 -9.69
N VAL A 337 7.59 5.66 -8.62
CA VAL A 337 7.60 6.17 -7.24
C VAL A 337 8.87 6.93 -6.87
N ASN A 338 9.99 6.72 -7.57
CA ASN A 338 11.22 7.50 -7.38
C ASN A 338 11.29 8.78 -8.25
N GLY A 339 10.20 9.13 -8.94
CA GLY A 339 10.12 10.30 -9.82
C GLY A 339 10.69 10.09 -11.22
N SER A 340 11.32 8.94 -11.51
CA SER A 340 11.84 8.65 -12.85
C SER A 340 10.70 8.41 -13.83
N THR A 341 10.82 8.98 -15.02
CA THR A 341 9.90 8.74 -16.13
C THR A 341 9.88 7.26 -16.49
N VAL A 342 8.69 6.66 -16.51
CA VAL A 342 8.49 5.29 -17.00
C VAL A 342 8.83 5.26 -18.50
N PRO A 343 9.71 4.34 -18.98
CA PRO A 343 10.01 4.23 -20.40
C PRO A 343 8.79 3.91 -21.26
N ALA A 344 8.86 4.17 -22.56
CA ALA A 344 7.80 3.78 -23.47
C ALA A 344 7.74 2.25 -23.59
N LEU A 345 6.53 1.69 -23.45
CA LEU A 345 6.29 0.25 -23.57
C LEU A 345 5.48 -0.02 -24.83
N THR A 346 5.76 -1.16 -25.48
CA THR A 346 4.98 -1.65 -26.63
C THR A 346 4.26 -2.93 -26.23
N ALA A 347 3.38 -3.46 -27.08
CA ALA A 347 2.75 -4.76 -26.84
C ALA A 347 3.79 -5.87 -26.63
N ALA A 348 4.93 -5.82 -27.33
CA ALA A 348 6.02 -6.78 -27.19
C ALA A 348 6.78 -6.67 -25.87
N SER A 349 6.61 -5.57 -25.12
CA SER A 349 7.23 -5.38 -23.81
C SER A 349 6.62 -6.27 -22.72
N PHE A 350 5.43 -6.82 -22.93
CA PHE A 350 4.69 -7.57 -21.93
C PHE A 350 4.83 -9.08 -22.15
N VAL A 351 5.31 -9.78 -21.13
CA VAL A 351 5.30 -11.25 -21.06
C VAL A 351 3.94 -11.73 -20.57
N ARG A 352 3.40 -11.07 -19.55
CA ARG A 352 2.08 -11.36 -18.97
C ARG A 352 1.48 -10.07 -18.42
N PRO A 353 0.64 -9.38 -19.21
CA PRO A 353 0.01 -8.14 -18.80
C PRO A 353 -1.21 -8.35 -17.91
N ASP A 354 -1.63 -7.28 -17.24
CA ASP A 354 -2.94 -7.12 -16.61
C ASP A 354 -3.31 -8.18 -15.55
N ILE A 355 -2.33 -8.63 -14.75
CA ILE A 355 -2.59 -9.52 -13.61
C ILE A 355 -3.30 -8.70 -12.52
N GLN A 356 -4.63 -8.82 -12.47
CA GLN A 356 -5.48 -8.05 -11.56
C GLN A 356 -5.31 -8.47 -10.10
N THR A 357 -5.30 -7.47 -9.21
CA THR A 357 -5.36 -7.62 -7.75
C THR A 357 -6.34 -6.59 -7.19
N SER A 358 -6.72 -6.72 -5.92
CA SER A 358 -7.69 -5.80 -5.31
C SER A 358 -7.14 -4.38 -5.09
N ASN A 359 -5.83 -4.22 -4.86
CA ASN A 359 -5.15 -2.94 -4.64
C ASN A 359 -4.16 -2.57 -5.77
N GLY A 360 -4.34 -3.11 -6.98
CA GLY A 360 -3.40 -2.85 -8.06
C GLY A 360 -3.43 -3.81 -9.24
N VAL A 361 -2.41 -3.71 -10.07
CA VAL A 361 -2.19 -4.58 -11.23
C VAL A 361 -0.70 -4.87 -11.38
N ILE A 362 -0.38 -6.12 -11.72
CA ILE A 362 1.00 -6.55 -12.02
C ILE A 362 1.11 -6.81 -13.51
N HIS A 363 2.17 -6.29 -14.11
CA HIS A 363 2.56 -6.56 -15.49
C HIS A 363 3.94 -7.19 -15.48
N ILE A 364 4.07 -8.40 -16.01
CA ILE A 364 5.38 -9.00 -16.22
C ILE A 364 5.91 -8.47 -17.55
N ILE A 365 7.07 -7.83 -17.52
CA ILE A 365 7.70 -7.20 -18.69
C ILE A 365 9.04 -7.86 -19.05
N ASN A 366 9.40 -7.83 -20.32
CA ASN A 366 10.69 -8.33 -20.84
C ASN A 366 11.69 -7.20 -21.15
N THR A 367 11.54 -6.04 -20.51
CA THR A 367 12.43 -4.89 -20.69
C THR A 367 12.92 -4.36 -19.34
N THR A 368 14.15 -3.84 -19.31
CA THR A 368 14.71 -3.13 -18.16
C THR A 368 14.32 -1.67 -18.20
N PHE A 369 14.15 -1.06 -17.03
CA PHE A 369 14.18 0.40 -16.94
C PHE A 369 15.62 0.88 -16.77
N PRO A 370 15.93 2.14 -17.15
CA PRO A 370 17.21 2.72 -16.84
C PRO A 370 17.50 2.57 -15.34
N ILE A 371 18.69 2.08 -15.00
CA ILE A 371 19.14 2.07 -13.61
C ILE A 371 19.03 3.48 -13.03
N SER A 372 18.55 3.58 -11.79
CA SER A 372 18.39 4.85 -11.09
C SER A 372 19.72 5.60 -11.03
N ASP A 373 19.67 6.93 -10.92
CA ASP A 373 20.88 7.74 -10.73
C ASP A 373 21.68 7.25 -9.51
N PHE A 374 20.97 6.82 -8.47
CA PHE A 374 21.51 6.13 -7.31
C PHE A 374 22.39 4.95 -7.68
N GLN A 375 21.87 3.98 -8.41
CA GLN A 375 22.61 2.77 -8.79
C GLN A 375 23.75 3.02 -9.79
N LYS A 376 23.74 4.16 -10.49
CA LYS A 376 24.88 4.59 -11.32
C LYS A 376 26.04 5.10 -10.48
N SER A 377 25.79 5.75 -9.35
CA SER A 377 26.82 6.35 -8.51
C SER A 377 27.79 5.31 -7.93
N ALA A 378 29.04 5.70 -7.65
CA ALA A 378 30.02 4.87 -6.94
C ALA A 378 29.44 4.36 -5.60
N PHE A 379 28.74 5.25 -4.91
CA PHE A 379 28.05 4.98 -3.65
C PHE A 379 27.00 3.87 -3.81
N GLY A 380 26.08 4.02 -4.78
CA GLY A 380 25.01 3.06 -5.03
C GLY A 380 25.54 1.69 -5.45
N GLN A 381 26.54 1.65 -6.32
CA GLN A 381 27.18 0.39 -6.70
C GLN A 381 27.83 -0.33 -5.51
N ALA A 382 28.43 0.42 -4.58
CA ALA A 382 29.03 -0.14 -3.37
C ALA A 382 27.99 -0.71 -2.39
N THR A 383 26.71 -0.33 -2.51
CA THR A 383 25.63 -0.89 -1.66
C THR A 383 25.37 -2.38 -1.85
N SER A 384 25.88 -2.96 -2.94
CA SER A 384 25.85 -4.41 -3.18
C SER A 384 26.81 -5.22 -2.31
N ASP A 385 27.79 -4.58 -1.65
CA ASP A 385 28.77 -5.29 -0.82
C ASP A 385 28.16 -5.71 0.53
N PRO A 386 28.11 -7.02 0.85
CA PRO A 386 27.50 -7.52 2.08
C PRO A 386 28.27 -7.10 3.36
N ASP A 387 29.56 -6.79 3.25
CA ASP A 387 30.39 -6.36 4.37
C ASP A 387 30.10 -4.93 4.83
N LEU A 388 29.27 -4.18 4.09
CA LEU A 388 28.98 -2.77 4.34
C LEU A 388 27.51 -2.48 4.66
N THR A 389 26.68 -3.50 4.86
CA THR A 389 25.23 -3.33 5.10
C THR A 389 24.92 -2.37 6.26
N THR A 390 25.69 -2.43 7.35
CA THR A 390 25.49 -1.56 8.52
C THR A 390 25.79 -0.10 8.18
N TYR A 391 26.84 0.16 7.40
CA TYR A 391 27.19 1.50 6.95
C TYR A 391 26.06 2.12 6.11
N TRP A 392 25.53 1.37 5.14
CA TRP A 392 24.49 1.88 4.25
C TRP A 392 23.16 2.13 4.95
N LEU A 393 22.80 1.26 5.91
CA LEU A 393 21.62 1.47 6.75
C LEU A 393 21.80 2.68 7.68
N ALA A 394 23.00 2.91 8.22
CA ALA A 394 23.31 4.10 9.00
C ALA A 394 23.21 5.38 8.15
N ILE A 395 23.75 5.39 6.93
CA ILE A 395 23.62 6.51 5.98
C ILE A 395 22.15 6.81 5.66
N GLN A 396 21.35 5.76 5.42
CA GLN A 396 19.92 5.91 5.19
C GLN A 396 19.22 6.50 6.43
N LYS A 397 19.52 5.99 7.63
CA LYS A 397 18.93 6.46 8.89
C LYS A 397 19.30 7.92 9.20
N ALA A 398 20.50 8.35 8.81
CA ALA A 398 20.98 9.72 8.93
C ALA A 398 20.40 10.68 7.86
N GLY A 399 19.65 10.17 6.88
CA GLY A 399 19.11 10.99 5.79
C GLY A 399 20.13 11.44 4.74
N LEU A 400 21.34 10.85 4.74
CA LEU A 400 22.43 11.26 3.85
C LEU A 400 22.42 10.53 2.49
N LEU A 401 21.51 9.56 2.29
CA LEU A 401 21.45 8.74 1.08
C LEU A 401 21.22 9.57 -0.19
N GLY A 402 20.31 10.55 -0.15
CA GLY A 402 20.04 11.43 -1.29
C GLY A 402 21.18 12.40 -1.58
N THR A 403 21.96 12.76 -0.57
CA THR A 403 23.15 13.61 -0.74
C THR A 403 24.28 12.83 -1.39
N TYR A 404 24.56 11.61 -0.93
CA TYR A 404 25.75 10.84 -1.33
C TYR A 404 25.52 9.90 -2.51
N GLY A 405 24.27 9.54 -2.75
CA GLY A 405 23.88 8.63 -3.80
C GLY A 405 23.68 9.27 -5.17
N VAL A 406 24.15 10.50 -5.42
CA VAL A 406 24.01 11.14 -6.74
C VAL A 406 25.17 10.73 -7.64
N SER A 407 24.92 10.33 -8.89
CA SER A 407 25.98 9.84 -9.78
C SER A 407 26.98 10.92 -10.19
N SER A 408 26.58 12.18 -10.15
CA SER A 408 27.43 13.35 -10.40
C SER A 408 28.21 13.83 -9.17
N ARG A 409 27.96 13.28 -7.98
CA ARG A 409 28.65 13.73 -6.76
C ARG A 409 30.10 13.26 -6.76
N ALA A 410 31.02 14.21 -6.89
CA ALA A 410 32.44 13.99 -6.60
C ALA A 410 32.66 13.78 -5.09
N GLY A 411 33.45 12.77 -4.74
CA GLY A 411 33.79 12.48 -3.36
C GLY A 411 34.50 11.14 -3.18
N THR A 412 35.17 10.99 -2.05
CA THR A 412 35.81 9.74 -1.64
C THR A 412 35.20 9.27 -0.33
N TYR A 413 34.70 8.05 -0.31
CA TYR A 413 33.97 7.46 0.81
C TYR A 413 34.82 6.35 1.43
N PHE A 414 35.10 6.47 2.73
CA PHE A 414 35.80 5.45 3.51
C PHE A 414 34.77 4.67 4.32
N ALA A 415 34.20 3.63 3.72
CA ALA A 415 33.09 2.86 4.26
C ALA A 415 33.56 1.84 5.31
N PRO A 416 33.20 1.98 6.61
CA PRO A 416 33.54 1.00 7.63
C PRO A 416 32.79 -0.30 7.40
N THR A 417 33.49 -1.42 7.58
CA THR A 417 32.89 -2.76 7.53
C THR A 417 31.89 -3.00 8.66
N ASN A 418 31.00 -3.98 8.50
CA ASN A 418 30.10 -4.42 9.57
C ASN A 418 30.90 -4.81 10.83
N ALA A 419 32.07 -5.43 10.65
CA ALA A 419 32.98 -5.77 11.74
C ALA A 419 33.53 -4.53 12.44
N ALA A 420 33.85 -3.46 11.70
CA ALA A 420 34.28 -2.18 12.27
C ALA A 420 33.18 -1.54 13.14
N PHE A 421 31.93 -1.52 12.66
CA PHE A 421 30.79 -1.03 13.43
C PHE A 421 30.54 -1.86 14.70
N ALA A 422 30.61 -3.20 14.57
CA ALA A 422 30.45 -4.10 15.70
C ALA A 422 31.55 -3.89 16.76
N ALA A 423 32.81 -3.76 16.34
CA ALA A 423 33.95 -3.50 17.22
C ALA A 423 33.82 -2.15 17.96
N ALA A 424 33.22 -1.15 17.31
CA ALA A 424 32.94 0.15 17.93
C ALA A 424 31.72 0.14 18.88
N GLY A 425 31.03 -0.99 19.04
CA GLY A 425 29.81 -1.09 19.86
C GLY A 425 28.63 -0.30 19.30
N PHE A 426 28.54 -0.16 17.97
CA PHE A 426 27.43 0.53 17.31
C PHE A 426 26.18 -0.35 17.26
N ASN A 427 25.04 0.20 17.65
CA ASN A 427 23.74 -0.44 17.53
C ASN A 427 22.76 0.51 16.82
N LEU A 428 22.44 0.20 15.57
CA LEU A 428 21.55 1.02 14.74
C LEU A 428 20.10 1.05 15.28
N THR A 429 19.63 -0.08 15.82
CA THR A 429 18.25 -0.20 16.31
C THR A 429 18.05 0.60 17.59
N ALA A 430 18.99 0.48 18.53
CA ALA A 430 18.97 1.24 19.78
C ALA A 430 19.42 2.70 19.59
N MET A 431 19.97 3.04 18.41
CA MET A 431 20.64 4.32 18.14
C MET A 431 21.69 4.60 19.22
N THR A 432 22.66 3.71 19.39
CA THR A 432 23.74 3.87 20.38
C THR A 432 25.12 3.59 19.80
N LEU A 433 26.15 4.23 20.35
CA LEU A 433 27.55 3.92 20.12
C LEU A 433 28.23 3.69 21.47
N ASN A 434 28.77 2.48 21.69
CA ASN A 434 29.32 2.07 22.99
C ASN A 434 28.38 2.33 24.17
N GLY A 435 27.08 2.06 23.97
CA GLY A 435 26.03 2.30 24.97
C GLY A 435 25.57 3.76 25.11
N ALA A 436 26.28 4.74 24.54
CA ALA A 436 25.87 6.13 24.55
C ALA A 436 24.79 6.40 23.48
N PRO A 437 23.71 7.15 23.79
CA PRO A 437 22.65 7.44 22.84
C PRO A 437 23.15 8.35 21.70
N LEU A 438 22.68 8.07 20.49
CA LEU A 438 22.90 8.86 19.29
C LEU A 438 21.60 9.55 18.86
N THR A 439 21.70 10.84 18.58
CA THR A 439 20.71 11.56 17.80
C THR A 439 20.93 11.33 16.30
N THR A 440 19.94 11.67 15.48
CA THR A 440 20.11 11.67 14.01
C THR A 440 21.23 12.62 13.56
N THR A 441 21.39 13.76 14.23
CA THR A 441 22.46 14.72 13.96
C THR A 441 23.84 14.17 14.29
N THR A 442 24.01 13.56 15.47
CA THR A 442 25.30 12.96 15.87
C THR A 442 25.65 11.76 14.99
N LEU A 443 24.66 10.96 14.58
CA LEU A 443 24.85 9.91 13.59
C LEU A 443 25.30 10.49 12.24
N ALA A 444 24.67 11.57 11.77
CA ALA A 444 25.06 12.21 10.52
C ALA A 444 26.50 12.73 10.58
N ASN A 445 26.92 13.33 11.70
CA ASN A 445 28.29 13.80 11.88
C ASN A 445 29.29 12.64 11.91
N LEU A 446 28.98 11.57 12.65
CA LEU A 446 29.77 10.32 12.66
C LEU A 446 29.97 9.74 11.26
N LEU A 447 29.01 9.90 10.36
CA LEU A 447 29.11 9.40 8.99
C LEU A 447 29.82 10.40 8.05
N LYS A 448 29.68 11.71 8.28
CA LYS A 448 30.33 12.76 7.48
C LYS A 448 31.86 12.74 7.59
N VAL A 449 32.43 12.36 8.73
CA VAL A 449 33.89 12.23 8.90
C VAL A 449 34.49 11.17 7.95
N HIS A 450 33.69 10.22 7.48
CA HIS A 450 34.10 9.16 6.55
C HIS A 450 34.09 9.60 5.08
N VAL A 451 33.81 10.88 4.81
CA VAL A 451 33.59 11.38 3.45
C VAL A 451 34.52 12.55 3.19
N VAL A 452 35.26 12.49 2.10
CA VAL A 452 36.09 13.58 1.58
C VAL A 452 35.39 14.15 0.34
N ASN A 453 35.21 15.47 0.27
CA ASN A 453 34.50 16.16 -0.82
C ASN A 453 35.35 16.35 -2.10
N SER A 454 36.22 15.40 -2.40
CA SER A 454 37.00 15.36 -3.64
C SER A 454 37.24 13.93 -4.10
N ASN A 455 37.44 13.74 -5.40
CA ASN A 455 37.71 12.43 -6.01
C ASN A 455 39.18 12.07 -5.83
N GLN A 456 39.48 11.10 -4.96
CA GLN A 456 40.83 10.70 -4.62
C GLN A 456 41.06 9.22 -4.97
N ALA A 457 41.97 9.00 -5.91
CA ALA A 457 42.48 7.67 -6.21
C ALA A 457 43.52 7.26 -5.14
N ALA A 458 43.70 5.96 -4.93
CA ALA A 458 44.63 5.42 -3.92
C ALA A 458 46.06 5.97 -4.02
N THR A 459 46.50 6.33 -5.23
CA THR A 459 47.83 6.93 -5.51
C THR A 459 48.04 8.29 -4.86
N THR A 460 46.96 8.96 -4.44
CA THR A 460 47.01 10.30 -3.80
C THR A 460 47.10 10.23 -2.28
N PHE A 461 46.96 9.04 -1.68
CA PHE A 461 46.87 8.87 -0.23
C PHE A 461 48.20 9.05 0.55
N PRO A 462 49.38 8.64 0.06
CA PRO A 462 50.61 8.75 0.83
C PRO A 462 50.89 10.17 1.36
N ASN A 463 51.02 10.31 2.69
CA ASN A 463 51.22 11.58 3.42
C ASN A 463 50.13 12.64 3.19
N ALA A 464 48.95 12.24 2.69
CA ALA A 464 47.89 13.17 2.37
C ALA A 464 47.16 13.69 3.61
N VAL A 465 46.60 14.89 3.46
CA VAL A 465 45.69 15.51 4.42
C VAL A 465 44.46 15.98 3.66
N PHE A 466 43.29 15.45 4.02
CA PHE A 466 42.03 15.78 3.35
C PHE A 466 41.00 16.30 4.34
N SER A 467 40.33 17.41 4.01
CA SER A 467 39.15 17.85 4.74
C SER A 467 37.97 16.90 4.51
N THR A 468 37.26 16.60 5.59
CA THR A 468 36.03 15.80 5.57
C THR A 468 34.81 16.65 5.20
N ASP A 469 33.69 15.98 4.96
CA ASP A 469 32.36 16.61 4.81
C ASP A 469 31.75 17.08 6.14
N LEU A 470 32.46 16.84 7.27
CA LEU A 470 32.10 17.40 8.57
C LEU A 470 32.78 18.77 8.73
N SER A 471 32.02 19.83 8.40
CA SER A 471 32.36 21.26 8.54
C SER A 471 33.69 21.73 7.89
N GLY A 472 34.36 20.91 7.08
CA GLY A 472 35.62 21.22 6.39
C GLY A 472 36.84 21.41 7.31
N THR A 473 36.63 21.55 8.62
CA THR A 473 37.64 21.75 9.66
C THR A 473 38.24 20.44 10.16
N GLU A 474 37.48 19.35 10.10
CA GLU A 474 37.98 18.02 10.44
C GLU A 474 38.76 17.42 9.27
N GLN A 475 39.97 16.94 9.56
CA GLN A 475 40.89 16.40 8.56
C GLN A 475 41.19 14.93 8.81
N LEU A 476 41.26 14.15 7.72
CA LEU A 476 41.86 12.83 7.70
C LEU A 476 43.31 12.96 7.27
N THR A 477 44.22 12.36 8.04
CA THR A 477 45.64 12.28 7.69
C THR A 477 46.02 10.85 7.33
N PHE A 478 46.92 10.71 6.36
CA PHE A 478 47.37 9.41 5.86
C PHE A 478 48.84 9.21 6.15
N ASP A 479 49.22 7.97 6.43
CA ASP A 479 50.61 7.59 6.63
C ASP A 479 51.42 7.63 5.31
N SER A 480 52.73 7.38 5.41
CA SER A 480 53.63 7.42 4.25
C SER A 480 53.32 6.35 3.20
N THR A 481 52.55 5.31 3.55
CA THR A 481 52.12 4.27 2.61
C THR A 481 50.73 4.53 2.02
N GLY A 482 49.95 5.45 2.60
CA GLY A 482 48.56 5.70 2.23
C GLY A 482 47.58 4.60 2.64
N THR A 483 48.00 3.69 3.54
CA THR A 483 47.20 2.54 3.99
C THR A 483 46.52 2.79 5.34
N ILE A 484 47.05 3.69 6.15
CA ILE A 484 46.48 4.05 7.46
C ILE A 484 45.91 5.46 7.40
N ILE A 485 44.64 5.58 7.74
CA ILE A 485 43.92 6.83 7.93
C ILE A 485 43.86 7.13 9.41
N THR A 486 44.15 8.37 9.80
CA THR A 486 43.93 8.86 11.16
C THR A 486 42.81 9.90 11.16
N SER A 487 41.84 9.71 12.04
CA SER A 487 40.74 10.64 12.28
C SER A 487 41.19 11.88 13.09
N PRO A 488 40.37 12.94 13.15
CA PRO A 488 40.67 14.15 13.93
C PRO A 488 40.87 13.94 15.43
N THR A 489 40.35 12.84 15.98
CA THR A 489 40.50 12.44 17.39
C THR A 489 41.72 11.54 17.63
N GLY A 490 42.46 11.18 16.57
CA GLY A 490 43.63 10.31 16.63
C GLY A 490 43.32 8.82 16.49
N ASN A 491 42.05 8.41 16.38
CA ASN A 491 41.71 7.01 16.08
C ASN A 491 42.12 6.66 14.65
N THR A 492 42.69 5.47 14.44
CA THR A 492 43.22 5.02 13.14
C THR A 492 42.40 3.89 12.53
N ALA A 493 42.32 3.88 11.20
CA ALA A 493 41.71 2.83 10.40
C ALA A 493 42.61 2.44 9.23
N THR A 494 42.61 1.17 8.86
CA THR A 494 43.30 0.67 7.67
C THR A 494 42.37 0.69 6.46
N VAL A 495 42.85 1.23 5.35
CA VAL A 495 42.22 1.16 4.04
C VAL A 495 42.39 -0.23 3.46
N ILE A 496 41.29 -0.87 3.10
CA ILE A 496 41.28 -2.19 2.47
C ILE A 496 41.24 -2.01 0.96
N PHE A 497 42.31 -2.43 0.29
CA PHE A 497 42.46 -2.40 -1.17
C PHE A 497 42.01 -3.72 -1.81
N PRO A 498 41.62 -3.71 -3.10
CA PRO A 498 41.53 -2.55 -4.01
C PRO A 498 40.31 -1.65 -3.72
N VAL A 499 40.19 -0.54 -4.47
CA VAL A 499 38.97 0.29 -4.45
C VAL A 499 37.73 -0.57 -4.68
N LEU A 500 36.68 -0.34 -3.90
CA LEU A 500 35.45 -1.15 -3.97
C LEU A 500 34.58 -0.75 -5.16
N SER A 501 34.44 0.54 -5.40
CA SER A 501 33.65 1.06 -6.52
C SER A 501 34.15 2.42 -6.96
N VAL A 502 34.06 2.65 -8.27
CA VAL A 502 34.33 3.93 -8.92
C VAL A 502 33.11 4.25 -9.78
N GLY A 503 32.59 5.47 -9.66
CA GLY A 503 31.40 5.87 -10.41
C GLY A 503 31.74 6.22 -11.86
N PRO A 504 30.70 6.51 -12.67
CA PRO A 504 30.86 6.84 -14.08
C PRO A 504 31.81 8.03 -14.26
N SER A 505 32.63 7.97 -15.31
CA SER A 505 33.62 9.01 -15.61
C SER A 505 34.61 9.29 -14.46
N ASN A 506 34.90 8.30 -13.60
CA ASN A 506 35.76 8.42 -12.43
C ASN A 506 35.25 9.43 -11.38
N VAL A 507 33.93 9.61 -11.31
CA VAL A 507 33.27 10.45 -10.30
C VAL A 507 32.85 9.58 -9.13
N GLY A 508 33.41 9.85 -7.95
CA GLY A 508 33.15 9.07 -6.74
C GLY A 508 34.08 7.86 -6.60
N TYR A 509 34.65 7.69 -5.41
CA TYR A 509 35.48 6.53 -5.04
C TYR A 509 35.01 5.96 -3.71
N VAL A 510 34.83 4.65 -3.61
CA VAL A 510 34.49 3.98 -2.34
C VAL A 510 35.60 3.01 -1.96
N TYR A 511 36.14 3.17 -0.76
CA TYR A 511 37.11 2.27 -0.15
C TYR A 511 36.53 1.66 1.12
N LYS A 512 36.86 0.40 1.42
CA LYS A 512 36.50 -0.23 2.69
C LYS A 512 37.54 0.16 3.76
N ILE A 513 37.10 0.32 5.00
CA ILE A 513 37.99 0.47 6.15
C ILE A 513 37.63 -0.50 7.28
N ASN A 514 38.63 -0.91 8.06
CA ASN A 514 38.47 -1.91 9.12
C ASN A 514 38.10 -1.35 10.50
N GLN A 515 38.05 -0.03 10.67
CA GLN A 515 37.69 0.65 11.92
C GLN A 515 36.76 1.83 11.64
N LEU A 516 35.95 2.19 12.62
CA LEU A 516 35.06 3.35 12.56
C LEU A 516 35.83 4.62 12.94
N LEU A 517 35.87 5.62 12.05
CA LEU A 517 36.47 6.91 12.33
C LEU A 517 35.55 7.74 13.24
N ILE A 518 36.13 8.39 14.25
CA ILE A 518 35.38 9.13 15.27
C ILE A 518 35.63 10.64 15.12
N PRO A 519 34.57 11.47 14.93
CA PRO A 519 34.68 12.93 14.88
C PRO A 519 34.99 13.51 16.26
N GLN A 520 35.38 14.80 16.33
CA GLN A 520 35.71 15.48 17.60
C GLN A 520 34.52 15.70 18.53
#